data_AF-A0A3B9QBS5-F1
#
_entry.id   AF-A0A3B9QBS5-F1
#
_cell.length_a   1.000
_cell.length_b   1.000
_cell.length_c   1.000
_cell.angle_alpha   90.00
_cell.angle_beta   90.00
_cell.angle_gamma   90.00
#
_symmetry.space_group_name_H-M   'P 1'
#
loop_
_entity.id
_entity.type
_entity.pdbx_description
1 polymer ?
#
loop_
_entity_poly.entity_id
_entity_poly.type
_entity_poly.pdbx_seq_one_letter_code
_entity_poly.pdbx_strand_id
1 'polypeptide(L)'
;MGNYGTDDEVTKLLERVTFYVLPRVNPDGAELYLTTPHMLRSSVRLWPDDDTQDLPGLYRADINGDGKILQMRVRDDNKGEWKVSSKDPRLMVPRQPGETKGPFYRIYPEGYIKDYEGEPFTVHKVPWGLDLNRNFPSNWEPGVPGGGDYPAREPETRSIVQFIVDHPNIGAVQALHTAGGFFFRNPCKYEESKMDSQDLIATKAIARQGTKVTGYPDVKSPNSSTLTEWAYEHRGIIAYTTELWNRYERAGISLEDVRDKSDPDKFPDKFEELQLKLLEWNDRELSGKGFTDWTPFEHPQLGQVEIGGWDRKFCVQNPPPHLLEEECRKATLWVLQHASALPWVNITDIRVSDLNGTLKKVTAVIENWGYLPTNITNKAVQLKVVKKDWAELKPGPGVEVIGKAQQETDFLEGYMSGTKGPAKSAVQLSWVIKVPPRHPGQSPPPCFTVEYRSQRGGVTRKTYSLE
;
A
#
# COMPACT_ATOMS: atom_id res chain seq x y z
N MET A 1 -0.63 17.86 -8.90
CA MET A 1 -0.86 19.33 -8.81
C MET A 1 -1.44 19.93 -10.09
N GLY A 2 -1.21 19.35 -11.28
CA GLY A 2 -1.72 19.92 -12.55
C GLY A 2 -3.24 20.06 -12.67
N ASN A 3 -4.04 19.31 -11.88
CA ASN A 3 -5.51 19.35 -11.93
C ASN A 3 -6.15 20.20 -10.80
N TYR A 4 -5.36 20.78 -9.89
CA TYR A 4 -5.89 21.64 -8.84
C TYR A 4 -6.38 22.98 -9.45
N GLY A 5 -7.59 23.40 -9.11
CA GLY A 5 -8.24 24.58 -9.67
C GLY A 5 -8.91 24.35 -11.04
N THR A 6 -8.75 23.17 -11.65
CA THR A 6 -9.38 22.82 -12.93
C THR A 6 -10.32 21.62 -12.83
N ASP A 7 -10.04 20.69 -11.93
CA ASP A 7 -10.90 19.56 -11.61
C ASP A 7 -11.54 19.78 -10.23
N ASP A 8 -12.88 19.85 -10.20
CA ASP A 8 -13.65 20.15 -9.00
C ASP A 8 -13.48 19.10 -7.89
N GLU A 9 -13.36 17.82 -8.24
CA GLU A 9 -13.22 16.73 -7.26
C GLU A 9 -11.83 16.78 -6.61
N VAL A 10 -10.79 16.93 -7.42
CA VAL A 10 -9.41 17.08 -6.95
C VAL A 10 -9.26 18.35 -6.11
N THR A 11 -9.86 19.46 -6.54
CA THR A 11 -9.79 20.75 -5.83
C THR A 11 -10.40 20.66 -4.45
N LYS A 12 -11.66 20.20 -4.35
CA LYS A 12 -12.36 20.00 -3.06
C LYS A 12 -11.64 19.03 -2.14
N LEU A 13 -11.00 18.00 -2.70
CA LEU A 13 -10.24 17.04 -1.90
C LEU A 13 -8.97 17.67 -1.32
N LEU A 14 -8.19 18.40 -2.13
CA LEU A 14 -6.95 19.06 -1.70
C LEU A 14 -7.20 20.25 -0.75
N GLU A 15 -8.38 20.86 -0.80
CA GLU A 15 -8.78 21.89 0.18
C GLU A 15 -9.00 21.33 1.59
N ARG A 16 -9.28 20.02 1.73
CA ARG A 16 -9.62 19.40 3.01
C ARG A 16 -8.70 18.25 3.46
N VAL A 17 -7.88 17.69 2.57
CA VAL A 17 -6.98 16.56 2.85
C VAL A 17 -5.53 16.92 2.53
N THR A 18 -4.63 16.58 3.46
CA THR A 18 -3.18 16.63 3.24
C THR A 18 -2.69 15.25 2.80
N PHE A 19 -1.99 15.19 1.66
CA PHE A 19 -1.31 13.98 1.19
C PHE A 19 0.17 14.03 1.57
N TYR A 20 0.61 13.03 2.34
CA TYR A 20 2.03 12.77 2.56
C TYR A 20 2.49 11.70 1.58
N VAL A 21 3.39 12.04 0.67
CA VAL A 21 3.86 11.14 -0.39
C VAL A 21 5.33 10.82 -0.16
N LEU A 22 5.63 9.54 0.11
CA LEU A 22 6.99 9.04 0.20
C LEU A 22 7.27 8.21 -1.06
N PRO A 23 7.86 8.81 -2.12
CA PRO A 23 7.94 8.18 -3.45
C PRO A 23 8.85 6.96 -3.47
N ARG A 24 9.81 6.90 -2.54
CA ARG A 24 10.77 5.81 -2.45
C ARG A 24 11.09 5.53 -0.99
N VAL A 25 10.48 4.50 -0.45
CA VAL A 25 10.62 4.10 0.97
C VAL A 25 11.97 3.45 1.27
N ASN A 26 12.63 2.91 0.25
CA ASN A 26 13.89 2.19 0.35
C ASN A 26 14.80 2.62 -0.81
N PRO A 27 15.53 3.73 -0.65
CA PRO A 27 16.34 4.30 -1.72
C PRO A 27 17.49 3.39 -2.14
N ASP A 28 18.24 2.85 -1.19
CA ASP A 28 19.44 2.05 -1.46
C ASP A 28 19.10 0.78 -2.26
N GLY A 29 18.05 0.08 -1.83
CA GLY A 29 17.57 -1.11 -2.51
C GLY A 29 17.08 -0.83 -3.92
N ALA A 30 16.35 0.27 -4.10
CA ALA A 30 15.83 0.69 -5.39
C ALA A 30 16.95 1.10 -6.36
N GLU A 31 17.98 1.81 -5.88
CA GLU A 31 19.13 2.18 -6.70
C GLU A 31 19.86 0.93 -7.21
N LEU A 32 20.20 -0.02 -6.33
CA LEU A 32 20.83 -1.27 -6.75
C LEU A 32 19.95 -2.04 -7.74
N TYR A 33 18.65 -2.13 -7.47
CA TYR A 33 17.70 -2.82 -8.34
C TYR A 33 17.57 -2.17 -9.72
N LEU A 34 17.57 -0.85 -9.83
CA LEU A 34 17.32 -0.16 -11.10
C LEU A 34 18.58 0.01 -11.95
N THR A 35 19.76 0.07 -11.32
CA THR A 35 21.02 0.45 -12.00
C THR A 35 21.95 -0.73 -12.27
N THR A 36 21.65 -1.91 -11.73
CA THR A 36 22.46 -3.13 -11.93
C THR A 36 21.60 -4.29 -12.42
N PRO A 37 22.16 -5.43 -12.85
CA PRO A 37 21.40 -6.64 -13.16
C PRO A 37 20.79 -7.34 -11.93
N HIS A 38 21.28 -6.99 -10.72
CA HIS A 38 20.90 -7.69 -9.49
C HIS A 38 19.42 -7.55 -9.15
N MET A 39 18.91 -8.59 -8.50
CA MET A 39 17.56 -8.66 -7.96
C MET A 39 17.63 -8.66 -6.44
N LEU A 40 16.92 -7.73 -5.82
CA LEU A 40 16.69 -7.67 -4.39
C LEU A 40 15.28 -7.15 -4.12
N ARG A 41 14.75 -7.51 -2.96
CA ARG A 41 13.40 -7.12 -2.54
C ARG A 41 13.40 -5.86 -1.69
N SER A 42 14.42 -5.68 -0.86
CA SER A 42 14.46 -4.61 0.11
C SER A 42 15.87 -4.07 0.30
N SER A 43 16.53 -4.31 1.43
CA SER A 43 17.76 -3.60 1.79
C SER A 43 18.98 -4.16 1.06
N VAL A 44 19.99 -3.32 0.83
CA VAL A 44 21.33 -3.74 0.38
C VAL A 44 22.19 -4.30 1.52
N ARG A 45 21.69 -4.26 2.76
CA ARG A 45 22.35 -4.89 3.91
C ARG A 45 22.36 -6.41 3.76
N LEU A 46 23.53 -7.00 3.97
CA LEU A 46 23.72 -8.45 4.03
C LEU A 46 22.94 -9.02 5.23
N TRP A 47 22.12 -10.02 4.98
CA TRP A 47 21.31 -10.69 6.00
C TRP A 47 20.73 -12.02 5.44
N PRO A 48 20.62 -13.10 6.24
CA PRO A 48 20.93 -13.17 7.67
C PRO A 48 22.42 -13.32 7.99
N ASP A 49 23.19 -13.88 7.06
CA ASP A 49 24.58 -14.26 7.27
C ASP A 49 25.47 -13.48 6.29
N ASP A 50 26.40 -12.70 6.83
CA ASP A 50 27.41 -11.95 6.07
C ASP A 50 28.43 -12.85 5.38
N ASP A 51 28.63 -14.06 5.91
CA ASP A 51 29.67 -15.02 5.51
C ASP A 51 29.32 -15.88 4.29
N THR A 52 28.07 -15.79 3.81
CA THR A 52 27.57 -16.70 2.76
C THR A 52 28.07 -16.36 1.36
N GLN A 53 28.72 -15.22 1.19
CA GLN A 53 29.19 -14.76 -0.12
C GLN A 53 30.45 -15.48 -0.62
N ASP A 54 31.15 -16.20 0.25
CA ASP A 54 32.42 -16.86 -0.07
C ASP A 54 32.38 -18.40 -0.04
N LEU A 55 31.20 -18.99 0.14
CA LEU A 55 31.02 -20.44 0.17
C LEU A 55 31.10 -21.07 -1.23
N PRO A 56 31.52 -22.34 -1.37
CA PRO A 56 31.39 -23.07 -2.62
C PRO A 56 29.94 -23.10 -3.13
N GLY A 57 29.74 -22.97 -4.45
CA GLY A 57 28.41 -23.03 -5.06
C GLY A 57 28.12 -21.95 -6.10
N LEU A 58 26.89 -21.96 -6.62
CA LEU A 58 26.41 -21.08 -7.68
C LEU A 58 25.94 -19.73 -7.12
N TYR A 59 26.58 -18.65 -7.60
CA TYR A 59 26.23 -17.26 -7.32
C TYR A 59 25.65 -16.58 -8.56
N ARG A 60 24.55 -15.86 -8.37
CA ARG A 60 23.89 -15.12 -9.45
C ARG A 60 24.78 -14.04 -10.01
N ALA A 61 24.97 -14.06 -11.32
CA ALA A 61 25.73 -13.06 -12.06
C ALA A 61 25.17 -12.94 -13.47
N ASP A 62 25.32 -11.76 -14.05
CA ASP A 62 25.11 -11.51 -15.49
C ASP A 62 26.38 -11.99 -16.19
N ILE A 63 26.35 -13.21 -16.73
CA ILE A 63 27.55 -13.88 -17.27
C ILE A 63 27.66 -13.68 -18.78
N ASN A 64 26.57 -13.28 -19.44
CA ASN A 64 26.56 -12.96 -20.87
C ASN A 64 26.70 -11.45 -21.16
N GLY A 65 26.62 -10.60 -20.14
CA GLY A 65 26.79 -9.14 -20.23
C GLY A 65 25.59 -8.40 -20.81
N ASP A 66 24.40 -8.97 -20.76
CA ASP A 66 23.19 -8.39 -21.35
C ASP A 66 22.42 -7.41 -20.43
N GLY A 67 22.93 -7.21 -19.20
CA GLY A 67 22.33 -6.35 -18.20
C GLY A 67 21.26 -7.02 -17.37
N LYS A 68 21.03 -8.34 -17.52
CA LYS A 68 20.03 -9.12 -16.79
C LYS A 68 20.68 -10.33 -16.13
N ILE A 69 19.98 -10.89 -15.14
CA ILE A 69 20.30 -12.18 -14.56
C ILE A 69 19.08 -13.06 -14.76
N LEU A 70 19.12 -13.91 -15.78
CA LEU A 70 18.03 -14.77 -16.21
C LEU A 70 18.20 -16.19 -15.66
N GLN A 71 17.81 -17.19 -16.45
CA GLN A 71 17.99 -18.60 -16.14
C GLN A 71 18.94 -19.23 -17.16
N MET A 72 19.66 -20.26 -16.70
CA MET A 72 20.38 -21.19 -17.54
C MET A 72 19.59 -22.50 -17.61
N ARG A 73 19.43 -23.07 -18.80
CA ARG A 73 19.06 -24.48 -18.96
C ARG A 73 20.26 -25.29 -19.42
N VAL A 74 20.52 -26.39 -18.72
CA VAL A 74 21.65 -27.29 -18.94
C VAL A 74 21.09 -28.63 -19.39
N ARG A 75 21.49 -29.12 -20.56
CA ARG A 75 20.99 -30.40 -21.06
C ARG A 75 21.55 -31.54 -20.21
N ASP A 76 20.66 -32.34 -19.66
CA ASP A 76 20.98 -33.57 -18.92
C ASP A 76 19.85 -34.59 -19.12
N ASP A 77 20.03 -35.49 -20.09
CA ASP A 77 19.01 -36.47 -20.45
C ASP A 77 18.79 -37.56 -19.36
N ASN A 78 19.67 -37.62 -18.35
CA ASN A 78 19.50 -38.56 -17.24
C ASN A 78 18.71 -37.91 -16.10
N LYS A 79 19.16 -36.74 -15.63
CA LYS A 79 18.68 -36.09 -14.40
C LYS A 79 17.72 -34.92 -14.63
N GLY A 80 17.62 -34.41 -15.86
CA GLY A 80 16.82 -33.23 -16.18
C GLY A 80 15.36 -33.37 -15.76
N GLU A 81 14.90 -32.40 -14.95
CA GLU A 81 13.54 -32.31 -14.41
C GLU A 81 12.58 -31.63 -15.40
N TRP A 82 13.11 -30.97 -16.43
CA TRP A 82 12.36 -30.17 -17.40
C TRP A 82 12.55 -30.68 -18.84
N LYS A 83 11.55 -30.44 -19.68
CA LYS A 83 11.63 -30.60 -21.14
C LYS A 83 11.07 -29.36 -21.83
N VAL A 84 11.41 -29.19 -23.10
CA VAL A 84 10.82 -28.13 -23.92
C VAL A 84 9.38 -28.50 -24.27
N SER A 85 8.45 -27.55 -24.14
CA SER A 85 7.08 -27.72 -24.60
C SER A 85 7.06 -28.00 -26.11
N SER A 86 6.22 -28.94 -26.55
CA SER A 86 6.00 -29.17 -27.98
C SER A 86 5.22 -28.03 -28.66
N LYS A 87 4.63 -27.13 -27.89
CA LYS A 87 3.79 -26.02 -28.37
C LYS A 87 4.58 -24.74 -28.57
N ASP A 88 5.62 -24.50 -27.77
CA ASP A 88 6.49 -23.33 -27.89
C ASP A 88 7.92 -23.64 -27.36
N PRO A 89 8.98 -23.43 -28.16
CA PRO A 89 10.36 -23.78 -27.77
C PRO A 89 10.94 -22.92 -26.63
N ARG A 90 10.31 -21.78 -26.32
CA ARG A 90 10.65 -20.91 -25.19
C ARG A 90 10.20 -21.51 -23.86
N LEU A 91 9.12 -22.28 -23.88
CA LEU A 91 8.47 -22.79 -22.68
C LEU A 91 9.11 -24.10 -22.21
N MET A 92 9.55 -24.12 -20.95
CA MET A 92 9.94 -25.33 -20.25
C MET A 92 8.76 -25.89 -19.46
N VAL A 93 8.52 -27.19 -19.56
CA VAL A 93 7.47 -27.92 -18.81
C VAL A 93 8.07 -29.05 -18.00
N PRO A 94 7.45 -29.46 -16.88
CA PRO A 94 7.93 -30.58 -16.10
C PRO A 94 8.00 -31.87 -16.91
N ARG A 95 9.10 -32.59 -16.79
CA ARG A 95 9.25 -33.96 -17.29
C ARG A 95 8.26 -34.88 -16.58
N GLN A 96 7.57 -35.73 -17.34
CA GLN A 96 6.52 -36.59 -16.82
C GLN A 96 7.06 -37.97 -16.41
N PRO A 97 6.39 -38.66 -15.46
CA PRO A 97 6.74 -40.03 -15.10
C PRO A 97 6.77 -40.97 -16.30
N GLY A 98 7.85 -41.77 -16.42
CA GLY A 98 8.03 -42.73 -17.52
C GLY A 98 8.74 -42.19 -18.76
N GLU A 99 8.95 -40.86 -18.86
CA GLU A 99 9.74 -40.28 -19.94
C GLU A 99 11.23 -40.55 -19.73
N THR A 100 11.85 -41.30 -20.66
CA THR A 100 13.25 -41.75 -20.57
C THR A 100 14.14 -41.28 -21.71
N LYS A 101 13.56 -40.69 -22.77
CA LYS A 101 14.29 -40.18 -23.94
C LYS A 101 14.16 -38.65 -23.97
N GLY A 102 15.29 -37.96 -23.89
CA GLY A 102 15.38 -36.50 -23.90
C GLY A 102 15.10 -35.85 -25.28
N PRO A 103 15.37 -34.55 -25.41
CA PRO A 103 16.24 -33.78 -24.53
C PRO A 103 15.56 -33.39 -23.19
N PHE A 104 16.28 -33.57 -22.09
CA PHE A 104 15.87 -33.07 -20.77
C PHE A 104 16.87 -32.04 -20.24
N TYR A 105 16.41 -31.18 -19.35
CA TYR A 105 17.16 -30.02 -18.87
C TYR A 105 17.05 -29.84 -17.37
N ARG A 106 18.13 -29.39 -16.76
CA ARG A 106 18.15 -28.78 -15.43
C ARG A 106 18.12 -27.27 -15.58
N ILE A 107 17.37 -26.58 -14.72
CA ILE A 107 17.26 -25.12 -14.76
C ILE A 107 17.96 -24.52 -13.54
N TYR A 108 18.91 -23.64 -13.80
CA TYR A 108 19.65 -22.88 -12.79
C TYR A 108 19.41 -21.38 -12.97
N PRO A 109 19.56 -20.56 -11.91
CA PRO A 109 19.74 -19.13 -12.12
C PRO A 109 21.03 -18.88 -12.90
N GLU A 110 21.07 -17.86 -13.75
CA GLU A 110 22.30 -17.41 -14.39
C GLU A 110 23.35 -17.00 -13.34
N GLY A 111 24.60 -17.41 -13.53
CA GLY A 111 25.65 -17.15 -12.55
C GLY A 111 26.88 -18.04 -12.67
N TYR A 112 27.89 -17.79 -11.83
CA TYR A 112 29.13 -18.57 -11.77
C TYR A 112 29.12 -19.56 -10.60
N ILE A 113 29.83 -20.69 -10.76
CA ILE A 113 30.00 -21.67 -9.69
C ILE A 113 31.41 -21.53 -9.08
N LYS A 114 31.48 -21.12 -7.82
CA LYS A 114 32.72 -21.05 -7.04
C LYS A 114 33.11 -22.46 -6.57
N ASP A 115 34.40 -22.77 -6.67
CA ASP A 115 35.00 -24.06 -6.26
C ASP A 115 34.28 -25.27 -6.85
N TYR A 116 34.08 -25.24 -8.18
CA TYR A 116 33.35 -26.29 -8.90
C TYR A 116 34.20 -27.55 -9.08
N GLU A 117 33.75 -28.65 -8.46
CA GLU A 117 34.35 -29.99 -8.59
C GLU A 117 33.41 -30.99 -9.30
N GLY A 118 32.32 -30.50 -9.90
CA GLY A 118 31.21 -31.32 -10.42
C GLY A 118 29.93 -31.13 -9.62
N GLU A 119 28.89 -31.89 -9.97
CA GLU A 119 27.67 -31.96 -9.16
C GLU A 119 27.81 -32.97 -8.00
N PRO A 120 27.14 -32.74 -6.85
CA PRO A 120 26.21 -31.65 -6.54
C PRO A 120 26.91 -30.38 -6.05
N PHE A 121 26.29 -29.22 -6.28
CA PHE A 121 26.70 -27.94 -5.72
C PHE A 121 25.50 -27.16 -5.18
N THR A 122 25.73 -26.27 -4.21
CA THR A 122 24.68 -25.43 -3.62
C THR A 122 24.35 -24.26 -4.53
N VAL A 123 23.07 -23.97 -4.72
CA VAL A 123 22.59 -22.73 -5.34
C VAL A 123 22.31 -21.72 -4.23
N HIS A 124 23.17 -20.71 -4.10
CA HIS A 124 23.04 -19.73 -3.04
C HIS A 124 21.86 -18.78 -3.28
N LYS A 125 21.25 -18.29 -2.20
CA LYS A 125 20.29 -17.19 -2.27
C LYS A 125 21.04 -15.87 -2.50
N VAL A 126 20.33 -14.84 -2.92
CA VAL A 126 20.91 -13.48 -2.90
C VAL A 126 21.17 -13.07 -1.44
N PRO A 127 22.25 -12.32 -1.15
CA PRO A 127 22.63 -12.01 0.23
C PRO A 127 21.74 -10.94 0.90
N TRP A 128 20.78 -10.39 0.16
CA TRP A 128 19.84 -9.34 0.59
C TRP A 128 18.51 -9.92 1.08
N GLY A 129 18.56 -10.69 2.17
CA GLY A 129 17.41 -11.45 2.68
C GLY A 129 16.39 -10.67 3.50
N LEU A 130 16.66 -9.41 3.85
CA LEU A 130 15.70 -8.58 4.59
C LEU A 130 14.45 -8.28 3.74
N ASP A 131 13.29 -8.23 4.38
CA ASP A 131 12.04 -7.73 3.83
C ASP A 131 11.54 -6.61 4.76
N LEU A 132 11.61 -5.35 4.31
CA LEU A 132 11.20 -4.22 5.12
C LEU A 132 9.70 -4.28 5.47
N ASN A 133 8.87 -4.88 4.60
CA ASN A 133 7.45 -5.12 4.87
C ASN A 133 7.21 -6.40 5.69
N ARG A 134 8.25 -6.89 6.38
CA ARG A 134 8.19 -7.86 7.48
C ARG A 134 8.82 -7.31 8.77
N ASN A 135 9.32 -6.07 8.76
CA ASN A 135 10.00 -5.46 9.89
C ASN A 135 9.06 -4.57 10.74
N PHE A 136 7.76 -4.46 10.44
CA PHE A 136 6.85 -3.62 11.23
C PHE A 136 6.41 -4.30 12.55
N PRO A 137 6.13 -3.55 13.63
CA PRO A 137 5.92 -4.12 14.97
C PRO A 137 4.73 -5.07 15.14
N SER A 138 3.64 -4.87 14.38
CA SER A 138 2.43 -5.67 14.59
C SER A 138 2.63 -7.10 14.11
N ASN A 139 2.42 -8.06 15.01
CA ASN A 139 2.56 -9.49 14.73
C ASN A 139 3.95 -9.92 14.25
N TRP A 140 4.97 -9.17 14.68
CA TRP A 140 6.37 -9.52 14.50
C TRP A 140 6.81 -10.56 15.53
N GLU A 141 7.57 -11.56 15.06
CA GLU A 141 8.21 -12.59 15.86
C GLU A 141 9.54 -12.98 15.19
N PRO A 142 10.54 -13.50 15.93
CA PRO A 142 11.86 -13.84 15.36
C PRO A 142 11.82 -14.81 14.18
N GLY A 143 10.75 -15.61 14.05
CA GLY A 143 10.57 -16.56 12.96
C GLY A 143 10.03 -15.94 11.66
N VAL A 144 9.67 -14.66 11.62
CA VAL A 144 9.16 -14.00 10.40
C VAL A 144 10.30 -13.92 9.38
N PRO A 145 10.19 -14.58 8.20
CA PRO A 145 11.24 -14.55 7.20
C PRO A 145 11.53 -13.13 6.71
N GLY A 146 12.80 -12.72 6.72
CA GLY A 146 13.24 -11.38 6.35
C GLY A 146 12.86 -10.28 7.35
N GLY A 147 12.27 -10.62 8.50
CA GLY A 147 11.81 -9.67 9.51
C GLY A 147 12.92 -8.95 10.28
N GLY A 148 14.19 -9.32 10.06
CA GLY A 148 15.34 -8.78 10.78
C GLY A 148 15.41 -9.24 12.23
N ASP A 149 16.28 -8.60 13.02
CA ASP A 149 16.59 -9.06 14.38
C ASP A 149 15.52 -8.65 15.41
N TYR A 150 14.82 -7.53 15.14
CA TYR A 150 13.72 -7.00 15.94
C TYR A 150 12.89 -6.00 15.10
N PRO A 151 11.63 -5.69 15.46
CA PRO A 151 10.78 -4.84 14.64
C PRO A 151 11.23 -3.38 14.69
N ALA A 152 11.06 -2.68 13.57
CA ALA A 152 11.51 -1.30 13.36
C ALA A 152 13.01 -1.09 13.64
N ARG A 153 13.80 -2.15 13.46
CA ARG A 153 15.28 -2.08 13.46
C ARG A 153 15.77 -1.28 12.26
N GLU A 154 15.21 -1.55 11.09
CA GLU A 154 15.68 -0.94 9.85
C GLU A 154 15.26 0.55 9.80
N PRO A 155 16.18 1.46 9.45
CA PRO A 155 15.95 2.90 9.55
C PRO A 155 14.77 3.37 8.70
N GLU A 156 14.51 2.75 7.56
CA GLU A 156 13.38 3.03 6.68
C GLU A 156 12.06 2.74 7.39
N THR A 157 11.91 1.52 7.89
CA THR A 157 10.71 1.08 8.64
C THR A 157 10.50 1.93 9.88
N ARG A 158 11.56 2.19 10.66
CA ARG A 158 11.53 3.03 11.84
C ARG A 158 11.08 4.46 11.54
N SER A 159 11.57 5.04 10.43
CA SER A 159 11.21 6.40 10.03
C SER A 159 9.74 6.50 9.65
N ILE A 160 9.19 5.50 8.94
CA ILE A 160 7.77 5.45 8.60
C ILE A 160 6.91 5.32 9.87
N VAL A 161 7.29 4.44 10.79
CA VAL A 161 6.62 4.28 12.08
C VAL A 161 6.61 5.60 12.85
N GLN A 162 7.78 6.23 13.00
CA GLN A 162 7.92 7.49 13.72
C GLN A 162 7.09 8.61 13.08
N PHE A 163 7.15 8.73 11.75
CA PHE A 163 6.36 9.71 11.02
C PHE A 163 4.86 9.54 11.27
N ILE A 164 4.32 8.32 11.20
CA ILE A 164 2.89 8.08 11.46
C ILE A 164 2.52 8.33 12.93
N VAL A 165 3.44 8.06 13.86
CA VAL A 165 3.23 8.36 15.29
C VAL A 165 3.12 9.86 15.53
N ASP A 166 4.00 10.66 14.91
CA ASP A 166 4.10 12.11 15.07
C ASP A 166 3.00 12.89 14.33
N HIS A 167 2.32 12.24 13.37
CA HIS A 167 1.23 12.82 12.58
C HIS A 167 -0.10 12.15 12.92
N PRO A 168 -0.69 12.42 14.09
CA PRO A 168 -1.89 11.72 14.54
C PRO A 168 -3.15 12.04 13.72
N ASN A 169 -3.06 13.00 12.79
CA ASN A 169 -4.10 13.34 11.83
C ASN A 169 -4.15 12.40 10.62
N ILE A 170 -3.19 11.48 10.46
CA ILE A 170 -3.25 10.48 9.39
C ILE A 170 -4.43 9.54 9.65
N GLY A 171 -5.33 9.49 8.66
CA GLY A 171 -6.53 8.68 8.69
C GLY A 171 -6.59 7.53 7.67
N ALA A 172 -5.71 7.55 6.68
CA ALA A 172 -5.63 6.56 5.62
C ALA A 172 -4.16 6.32 5.25
N VAL A 173 -3.81 5.07 4.91
CA VAL A 173 -2.48 4.70 4.41
C VAL A 173 -2.62 3.80 3.17
N GLN A 174 -1.81 4.08 2.15
CA GLN A 174 -1.65 3.25 0.96
C GLN A 174 -0.19 2.83 0.86
N ALA A 175 0.08 1.54 1.03
CA ALA A 175 1.38 0.95 0.75
C ALA A 175 1.34 0.39 -0.68
N LEU A 176 1.97 1.08 -1.63
CA LEU A 176 1.99 0.65 -3.03
C LEU A 176 3.16 -0.32 -3.26
N HIS A 177 2.83 -1.51 -3.72
CA HIS A 177 3.73 -2.62 -4.03
C HIS A 177 3.45 -3.10 -5.46
N THR A 178 4.29 -4.01 -5.94
CA THR A 178 4.04 -4.83 -7.12
C THR A 178 4.54 -6.26 -6.81
N ALA A 179 3.93 -7.34 -7.29
CA ALA A 179 2.89 -7.41 -8.32
C ALA A 179 1.73 -8.34 -7.93
N GLY A 180 0.58 -8.18 -8.58
CA GLY A 180 -0.54 -9.10 -8.44
C GLY A 180 -1.90 -8.55 -8.87
N GLY A 181 -2.06 -7.23 -8.91
CA GLY A 181 -3.31 -6.56 -9.26
C GLY A 181 -4.43 -6.80 -8.25
N PHE A 182 -4.18 -6.57 -6.97
CA PHE A 182 -5.16 -6.72 -5.89
C PHE A 182 -4.83 -5.83 -4.68
N PHE A 183 -5.81 -5.63 -3.80
CA PHE A 183 -5.63 -4.92 -2.52
C PHE A 183 -5.61 -5.91 -1.37
N PHE A 184 -4.48 -6.02 -0.67
CA PHE A 184 -4.43 -6.70 0.60
C PHE A 184 -5.07 -5.86 1.70
N ARG A 185 -6.07 -6.46 2.35
CA ARG A 185 -6.76 -5.93 3.52
C ARG A 185 -6.34 -6.69 4.78
N ASN A 186 -5.89 -5.94 5.78
CA ASN A 186 -5.62 -6.43 7.13
C ASN A 186 -6.89 -6.36 7.98
N PRO A 187 -7.01 -7.10 9.10
CA PRO A 187 -5.99 -7.87 9.83
C PRO A 187 -5.67 -9.27 9.27
N CYS A 188 -4.42 -9.73 9.43
CA CYS A 188 -3.98 -11.05 8.93
C CYS A 188 -4.15 -12.21 9.94
N LYS A 189 -3.99 -11.95 11.24
CA LYS A 189 -3.89 -13.01 12.27
C LYS A 189 -5.22 -13.61 12.72
N TYR A 190 -6.35 -12.96 12.42
CA TYR A 190 -7.66 -13.41 12.89
C TYR A 190 -8.75 -13.32 11.83
N GLU A 191 -9.86 -14.01 12.08
CA GLU A 191 -11.02 -13.99 11.20
C GLU A 191 -11.70 -12.63 11.16
N GLU A 192 -12.18 -12.22 9.98
CA GLU A 192 -12.79 -10.90 9.79
C GLU A 192 -14.00 -10.68 10.71
N SER A 193 -14.69 -11.75 11.09
CA SER A 193 -15.80 -11.71 12.05
C SER A 193 -15.40 -11.26 13.46
N LYS A 194 -14.10 -11.26 13.78
CA LYS A 194 -13.55 -10.74 15.05
C LYS A 194 -13.13 -9.28 14.95
N MET A 195 -13.06 -8.71 13.75
CA MET A 195 -12.84 -7.27 13.55
C MET A 195 -14.09 -6.51 14.03
N ASP A 196 -13.92 -5.26 14.46
CA ASP A 196 -15.08 -4.40 14.69
C ASP A 196 -15.94 -4.32 13.42
N SER A 197 -17.24 -4.55 13.58
CA SER A 197 -18.14 -4.69 12.44
C SER A 197 -18.24 -3.42 11.59
N GLN A 198 -18.16 -2.23 12.19
CA GLN A 198 -18.23 -0.97 11.45
C GLN A 198 -16.91 -0.72 10.72
N ASP A 199 -15.78 -1.01 11.36
CA ASP A 199 -14.46 -0.88 10.74
C ASP A 199 -14.33 -1.82 9.53
N LEU A 200 -14.83 -3.06 9.64
CA LEU A 200 -14.87 -4.02 8.52
C LEU A 200 -15.75 -3.53 7.37
N ILE A 201 -16.94 -2.99 7.68
CA ILE A 201 -17.86 -2.44 6.68
C ILE A 201 -17.20 -1.29 5.93
N ALA A 202 -16.60 -0.34 6.64
CA ALA A 202 -15.88 0.79 6.06
C ALA A 202 -14.74 0.31 5.15
N THR A 203 -13.90 -0.59 5.68
CA THR A 203 -12.73 -1.11 4.95
C THR A 203 -13.15 -1.86 3.68
N LYS A 204 -14.23 -2.65 3.70
CA LYS A 204 -14.75 -3.30 2.48
C LYS A 204 -15.40 -2.31 1.52
N ALA A 205 -16.11 -1.30 2.03
CA ALA A 205 -16.76 -0.29 1.19
C ALA A 205 -15.76 0.56 0.42
N ILE A 206 -14.68 0.98 1.07
CA ILE A 206 -13.59 1.73 0.45
C ILE A 206 -12.90 0.86 -0.62
N ALA A 207 -12.56 -0.39 -0.29
CA ALA A 207 -11.94 -1.31 -1.24
C ALA A 207 -12.80 -1.53 -2.50
N ARG A 208 -14.14 -1.65 -2.35
CA ARG A 208 -15.06 -1.73 -3.49
C ARG A 208 -14.98 -0.52 -4.43
N GLN A 209 -14.74 0.70 -3.93
CA GLN A 209 -14.52 1.86 -4.80
C GLN A 209 -13.17 1.75 -5.53
N GLY A 210 -12.14 1.25 -4.84
CA GLY A 210 -10.87 0.88 -5.47
C GLY A 210 -11.01 -0.10 -6.62
N THR A 211 -11.82 -1.15 -6.44
CA THR A 211 -12.10 -2.13 -7.49
C THR A 211 -12.75 -1.50 -8.70
N LYS A 212 -13.69 -0.56 -8.53
CA LYS A 212 -14.33 0.12 -9.66
C LYS A 212 -13.36 0.94 -10.52
N VAL A 213 -12.34 1.55 -9.91
CA VAL A 213 -11.39 2.42 -10.63
C VAL A 213 -10.16 1.69 -11.17
N THR A 214 -9.84 0.51 -10.62
CA THR A 214 -8.63 -0.24 -10.99
C THR A 214 -8.92 -1.57 -11.70
N GLY A 215 -10.06 -2.19 -11.42
CA GLY A 215 -10.36 -3.60 -11.74
C GLY A 215 -9.88 -4.58 -10.65
N TYR A 216 -9.10 -4.14 -9.67
CA TYR A 216 -8.43 -5.01 -8.72
C TYR A 216 -9.35 -5.47 -7.57
N PRO A 217 -9.37 -6.77 -7.24
CA PRO A 217 -10.17 -7.29 -6.13
C PRO A 217 -9.53 -6.96 -4.77
N ASP A 218 -10.35 -6.93 -3.72
CA ASP A 218 -9.86 -6.96 -2.34
C ASP A 218 -9.64 -8.40 -1.86
N VAL A 219 -8.52 -8.63 -1.18
CA VAL A 219 -8.11 -9.95 -0.69
C VAL A 219 -7.65 -9.80 0.76
N LYS A 220 -8.09 -10.69 1.65
CA LYS A 220 -7.58 -10.74 3.02
C LYS A 220 -6.08 -11.06 2.99
N SER A 221 -5.27 -10.24 3.67
CA SER A 221 -3.82 -10.45 3.70
C SER A 221 -3.43 -11.67 4.53
N PRO A 222 -2.55 -12.55 4.03
CA PRO A 222 -1.93 -13.59 4.85
C PRO A 222 -0.67 -13.10 5.58
N ASN A 223 -0.23 -11.87 5.32
CA ASN A 223 1.08 -11.39 5.74
C ASN A 223 1.03 -10.67 7.09
N SER A 224 1.90 -11.06 8.02
CA SER A 224 2.14 -10.35 9.28
C SER A 224 3.29 -9.34 9.16
N SER A 225 3.45 -8.49 10.17
CA SER A 225 4.58 -7.55 10.27
C SER A 225 4.69 -6.57 9.11
N THR A 226 3.55 -6.21 8.53
CA THR A 226 3.43 -5.24 7.44
C THR A 226 3.08 -3.84 7.96
N LEU A 227 3.36 -2.81 7.15
CA LEU A 227 2.94 -1.43 7.45
C LEU A 227 1.43 -1.34 7.71
N THR A 228 0.64 -2.01 6.87
CA THR A 228 -0.82 -1.88 6.87
C THR A 228 -1.47 -2.65 8.01
N GLU A 229 -0.88 -3.78 8.42
CA GLU A 229 -1.26 -4.49 9.66
C GLU A 229 -1.00 -3.59 10.88
N TRP A 230 0.20 -3.00 10.97
CA TRP A 230 0.55 -2.13 12.08
C TRP A 230 -0.29 -0.85 12.13
N ALA A 231 -0.56 -0.23 10.97
CA ALA A 231 -1.39 0.96 10.88
C ALA A 231 -2.80 0.70 11.44
N TYR A 232 -3.41 -0.44 11.16
CA TYR A 232 -4.70 -0.78 11.75
C TYR A 232 -4.58 -1.22 13.21
N GLU A 233 -3.73 -2.21 13.51
CA GLU A 233 -3.68 -2.85 14.84
C GLU A 233 -3.15 -1.93 15.95
N HIS A 234 -2.27 -0.98 15.63
CA HIS A 234 -1.68 -0.07 16.61
C HIS A 234 -2.16 1.36 16.47
N ARG A 235 -2.65 1.78 15.30
CA ARG A 235 -3.10 3.15 15.07
C ARG A 235 -4.57 3.27 14.70
N GLY A 236 -5.30 2.17 14.47
CA GLY A 236 -6.70 2.23 14.02
C GLY A 236 -6.86 3.04 12.73
N ILE A 237 -5.90 2.93 11.81
CA ILE A 237 -5.92 3.57 10.50
C ILE A 237 -6.36 2.54 9.47
N ILE A 238 -7.29 2.90 8.59
CA ILE A 238 -7.67 2.05 7.46
C ILE A 238 -6.53 2.11 6.45
N ALA A 239 -5.94 0.95 6.14
CA ALA A 239 -4.75 0.87 5.31
C ALA A 239 -4.80 -0.34 4.37
N TYR A 240 -4.21 -0.18 3.18
CA TYR A 240 -4.11 -1.26 2.19
C TYR A 240 -2.69 -1.42 1.68
N THR A 241 -2.27 -2.67 1.54
CA THR A 241 -1.12 -3.00 0.69
C THR A 241 -1.68 -3.25 -0.70
N THR A 242 -1.36 -2.39 -1.66
CA THR A 242 -1.83 -2.52 -3.04
C THR A 242 -0.75 -3.18 -3.87
N GLU A 243 -1.00 -4.38 -4.38
CA GLU A 243 -0.12 -5.02 -5.36
C GLU A 243 -0.55 -4.54 -6.76
N LEU A 244 0.14 -3.53 -7.28
CA LEU A 244 -0.05 -2.98 -8.63
C LEU A 244 0.48 -3.96 -9.68
N TRP A 245 0.10 -3.78 -10.94
CA TRP A 245 0.54 -4.59 -12.07
C TRP A 245 0.17 -6.09 -11.98
N ASN A 246 -0.55 -6.57 -13.00
CA ASN A 246 -0.89 -7.98 -13.11
C ASN A 246 -0.75 -8.48 -14.54
N ARG A 247 0.42 -9.02 -14.89
CA ARG A 247 0.64 -9.60 -16.22
C ARG A 247 -0.30 -10.77 -16.54
N TYR A 248 -0.77 -11.50 -15.52
CA TYR A 248 -1.69 -12.62 -15.72
C TYR A 248 -3.05 -12.10 -16.19
N GLU A 249 -3.57 -11.05 -15.55
CA GLU A 249 -4.79 -10.37 -16.02
C GLU A 249 -4.64 -9.87 -17.46
N ARG A 250 -3.49 -9.26 -17.81
CA ARG A 250 -3.23 -8.81 -19.19
C ARG A 250 -3.23 -9.95 -20.21
N ALA A 251 -2.82 -11.14 -19.79
CA ALA A 251 -2.86 -12.36 -20.59
C ALA A 251 -4.23 -13.08 -20.54
N GLY A 252 -5.26 -12.48 -19.94
CA GLY A 252 -6.59 -13.09 -19.82
C GLY A 252 -6.65 -14.25 -18.84
N ILE A 253 -5.72 -14.29 -17.87
CA ILE A 253 -5.63 -15.33 -16.85
C ILE A 253 -6.24 -14.78 -15.55
N SER A 254 -7.20 -15.53 -14.99
CA SER A 254 -7.85 -15.14 -13.74
C SER A 254 -6.93 -15.30 -12.53
N LEU A 255 -7.12 -14.47 -11.50
CA LEU A 255 -6.37 -14.58 -10.25
C LEU A 255 -6.59 -15.95 -9.56
N GLU A 256 -7.78 -16.53 -9.70
CA GLU A 256 -8.09 -17.87 -9.21
C GLU A 256 -7.22 -18.94 -9.89
N ASP A 257 -7.10 -18.90 -11.22
CA ASP A 257 -6.26 -19.86 -11.95
C ASP A 257 -4.78 -19.71 -11.55
N VAL A 258 -4.30 -18.48 -11.34
CA VAL A 258 -2.94 -18.25 -10.83
C VAL A 258 -2.77 -18.86 -9.44
N ARG A 259 -3.71 -18.61 -8.52
CA ARG A 259 -3.60 -19.06 -7.12
C ARG A 259 -3.73 -20.58 -6.98
N ASP A 260 -4.68 -21.18 -7.69
CA ASP A 260 -5.15 -22.52 -7.39
C ASP A 260 -4.65 -23.57 -8.38
N LYS A 261 -4.19 -23.15 -9.58
CA LYS A 261 -3.93 -24.06 -10.70
C LYS A 261 -2.63 -23.80 -11.47
N SER A 262 -1.74 -22.94 -10.94
CA SER A 262 -0.45 -22.63 -11.59
C SER A 262 0.74 -23.44 -11.09
N ASP A 263 0.52 -24.33 -10.11
CA ASP A 263 1.54 -25.23 -9.58
C ASP A 263 1.89 -26.30 -10.65
N PRO A 264 3.12 -26.30 -11.20
CA PRO A 264 3.49 -27.19 -12.30
C PRO A 264 3.51 -28.68 -11.88
N ASP A 265 3.71 -28.97 -10.60
CA ASP A 265 3.75 -30.36 -10.10
C ASP A 265 2.32 -30.92 -9.94
N LYS A 266 1.37 -30.07 -9.55
CA LYS A 266 -0.03 -30.48 -9.34
C LYS A 266 -0.87 -30.40 -10.60
N PHE A 267 -0.60 -29.42 -11.46
CA PHE A 267 -1.42 -29.11 -12.63
C PHE A 267 -0.54 -28.85 -13.88
N PRO A 268 0.26 -29.82 -14.35
CA PRO A 268 1.24 -29.61 -15.42
C PRO A 268 0.61 -29.10 -16.72
N ASP A 269 -0.53 -29.67 -17.14
CA ASP A 269 -1.22 -29.24 -18.36
C ASP A 269 -1.77 -27.81 -18.24
N LYS A 270 -2.29 -27.47 -17.05
CA LYS A 270 -2.81 -26.13 -16.79
C LYS A 270 -1.69 -25.11 -16.69
N PHE A 271 -0.57 -25.47 -16.04
CA PHE A 271 0.63 -24.65 -16.02
C PHE A 271 1.10 -24.33 -17.43
N GLU A 272 1.21 -25.34 -18.32
CA GLU A 272 1.59 -25.12 -19.71
C GLU A 272 0.61 -24.18 -20.43
N GLU A 273 -0.70 -24.40 -20.31
CA GLU A 273 -1.74 -23.52 -20.87
C GLU A 273 -1.56 -22.05 -20.41
N LEU A 274 -1.33 -21.84 -19.11
CA LEU A 274 -1.18 -20.50 -18.53
C LEU A 274 0.13 -19.83 -18.99
N GLN A 275 1.23 -20.57 -19.11
CA GLN A 275 2.49 -20.02 -19.62
C GLN A 275 2.41 -19.68 -21.11
N LEU A 276 1.71 -20.50 -21.92
CA LEU A 276 1.48 -20.20 -23.33
C LEU A 276 0.69 -18.90 -23.50
N LYS A 277 -0.37 -18.69 -22.71
CA LYS A 277 -1.12 -17.42 -22.71
C LYS A 277 -0.23 -16.21 -22.39
N LEU A 278 0.72 -16.35 -21.46
CA LEU A 278 1.69 -15.29 -21.17
C LEU A 278 2.62 -15.03 -22.36
N LEU A 279 3.11 -16.08 -23.04
CA LEU A 279 3.96 -15.94 -24.22
C LEU A 279 3.19 -15.30 -25.41
N GLU A 280 1.96 -15.73 -25.65
CA GLU A 280 1.06 -15.12 -26.64
C GLU A 280 0.81 -13.63 -26.36
N TRP A 281 0.56 -13.29 -25.08
CA TRP A 281 0.43 -11.91 -24.65
C TRP A 281 1.73 -11.12 -24.85
N ASN A 282 2.87 -11.70 -24.51
CA ASN A 282 4.18 -11.09 -24.71
C ASN A 282 4.45 -10.79 -26.20
N ASP A 283 4.13 -11.72 -27.09
CA ASP A 283 4.31 -11.52 -28.52
C ASP A 283 3.41 -10.41 -29.05
N ARG A 284 2.14 -10.43 -28.63
CA ARG A 284 1.12 -9.47 -29.09
C ARG A 284 1.35 -8.06 -28.57
N GLU A 285 1.58 -7.90 -27.27
CA GLU A 285 1.60 -6.59 -26.60
C GLU A 285 3.02 -6.05 -26.41
N LEU A 286 4.02 -6.93 -26.23
CA LEU A 286 5.40 -6.53 -25.93
C LEU A 286 6.36 -6.75 -27.11
N SER A 287 5.85 -7.20 -28.26
CA SER A 287 6.66 -7.57 -29.43
C SER A 287 7.74 -8.60 -29.08
N GLY A 288 7.42 -9.56 -28.21
CA GLY A 288 8.33 -10.61 -27.75
C GLY A 288 9.30 -10.20 -26.65
N LYS A 289 9.48 -8.89 -26.37
CA LYS A 289 10.59 -8.36 -25.55
C LYS A 289 10.54 -8.71 -24.05
N GLY A 290 9.41 -9.18 -23.54
CA GLY A 290 9.27 -9.63 -22.15
C GLY A 290 9.93 -10.97 -21.87
N PHE A 291 10.25 -11.77 -22.90
CA PHE A 291 10.95 -13.05 -22.79
C PHE A 291 12.21 -13.03 -23.65
N THR A 292 13.34 -13.44 -23.08
CA THR A 292 14.59 -13.63 -23.82
C THR A 292 14.69 -15.08 -24.24
N ASP A 293 14.76 -15.31 -25.56
CA ASP A 293 14.88 -16.66 -26.12
C ASP A 293 16.17 -17.34 -25.63
N TRP A 294 16.08 -18.66 -25.47
CA TRP A 294 17.20 -19.49 -25.04
C TRP A 294 18.35 -19.40 -26.04
N THR A 295 19.44 -18.77 -25.61
CA THR A 295 20.61 -18.49 -26.44
C THR A 295 21.79 -19.33 -25.96
N PRO A 296 22.49 -20.07 -26.84
CA PRO A 296 23.67 -20.85 -26.46
C PRO A 296 24.76 -20.02 -25.79
N PHE A 297 25.35 -20.56 -24.73
CA PHE A 297 26.45 -19.95 -23.98
C PHE A 297 27.44 -21.02 -23.51
N GLU A 298 28.74 -20.72 -23.58
CA GLU A 298 29.80 -21.61 -23.09
C GLU A 298 30.13 -21.25 -21.63
N HIS A 299 29.57 -22.01 -20.69
CA HIS A 299 29.73 -21.75 -19.26
C HIS A 299 31.04 -22.33 -18.74
N PRO A 300 31.89 -21.56 -18.04
CA PRO A 300 33.23 -22.01 -17.66
C PRO A 300 33.25 -23.30 -16.82
N GLN A 301 32.23 -23.52 -15.99
CA GLN A 301 32.10 -24.70 -15.13
C GLN A 301 31.15 -25.78 -15.70
N LEU A 302 30.14 -25.41 -16.49
CA LEU A 302 29.06 -26.33 -16.88
C LEU A 302 29.16 -26.77 -18.35
N GLY A 303 30.09 -26.18 -19.11
CA GLY A 303 30.19 -26.35 -20.55
C GLY A 303 29.02 -25.69 -21.27
N GLN A 304 28.50 -26.33 -22.31
CA GLN A 304 27.40 -25.81 -23.11
C GLN A 304 26.10 -25.68 -22.29
N VAL A 305 25.60 -24.45 -22.17
CA VAL A 305 24.29 -24.12 -21.60
C VAL A 305 23.51 -23.24 -22.58
N GLU A 306 22.25 -22.95 -22.27
CA GLU A 306 21.50 -21.87 -22.91
C GLU A 306 20.95 -20.91 -21.85
N ILE A 307 21.05 -19.60 -22.11
CA ILE A 307 20.54 -18.54 -21.23
C ILE A 307 19.26 -17.96 -21.81
N GLY A 308 18.22 -17.82 -20.98
CA GLY A 308 16.93 -17.28 -21.40
C GLY A 308 15.94 -17.14 -20.24
N GLY A 309 14.75 -16.62 -20.54
CA GLY A 309 13.68 -16.47 -19.58
C GLY A 309 12.98 -15.11 -19.58
N TRP A 310 12.02 -14.96 -18.66
CA TRP A 310 11.26 -13.73 -18.49
C TRP A 310 12.09 -12.57 -17.92
N ASP A 311 11.91 -11.37 -18.47
CA ASP A 311 12.42 -10.13 -17.88
C ASP A 311 11.77 -9.89 -16.52
N ARG A 312 12.53 -10.17 -15.46
CA ARG A 312 12.01 -10.09 -14.10
C ARG A 312 11.66 -8.67 -13.68
N LYS A 313 12.37 -7.66 -14.19
CA LYS A 313 12.22 -6.27 -13.71
C LYS A 313 11.07 -5.57 -14.38
N PHE A 314 11.04 -5.58 -15.70
CA PHE A 314 10.13 -4.76 -16.51
C PHE A 314 9.06 -5.58 -17.23
N CYS A 315 8.81 -6.82 -16.78
CA CYS A 315 7.67 -7.60 -17.23
C CYS A 315 7.02 -8.42 -16.10
N VAL A 316 7.84 -9.08 -15.26
CA VAL A 316 7.31 -9.89 -14.15
C VAL A 316 6.90 -9.01 -12.97
N GLN A 317 7.84 -8.24 -12.42
CA GLN A 317 7.64 -7.50 -11.18
C GLN A 317 7.05 -6.11 -11.41
N ASN A 318 7.50 -5.37 -12.40
CA ASN A 318 6.97 -4.03 -12.72
C ASN A 318 6.33 -4.03 -14.11
N PRO A 319 5.40 -3.09 -14.38
CA PRO A 319 4.88 -2.92 -15.72
C PRO A 319 6.03 -2.54 -16.69
N PRO A 320 5.96 -3.02 -17.94
CA PRO A 320 6.77 -2.47 -19.02
C PRO A 320 6.60 -0.94 -19.11
N PRO A 321 7.64 -0.16 -19.49
CA PRO A 321 7.59 1.30 -19.45
C PRO A 321 6.39 1.94 -20.16
N HIS A 322 5.94 1.38 -21.29
CA HIS A 322 4.79 1.91 -22.04
C HIS A 322 3.43 1.65 -21.37
N LEU A 323 3.35 0.75 -20.39
CA LEU A 323 2.15 0.47 -19.58
C LEU A 323 2.18 1.14 -18.21
N LEU A 324 3.32 1.73 -17.83
CA LEU A 324 3.52 2.33 -16.52
C LEU A 324 2.54 3.47 -16.23
N GLU A 325 2.29 4.34 -17.21
CA GLU A 325 1.40 5.48 -17.03
C GLU A 325 -0.05 5.05 -16.73
N GLU A 326 -0.56 4.03 -17.43
CA GLU A 326 -1.90 3.48 -17.17
C GLU A 326 -1.97 2.95 -15.73
N GLU A 327 -0.95 2.23 -15.28
CA GLU A 327 -0.87 1.65 -13.94
C GLU A 327 -0.79 2.73 -12.86
N CYS A 328 0.05 3.75 -13.05
CA CYS A 328 0.13 4.91 -12.17
C CYS A 328 -1.18 5.69 -12.10
N ARG A 329 -1.92 5.79 -13.22
CA ARG A 329 -3.25 6.42 -13.25
C ARG A 329 -4.26 5.65 -12.40
N LYS A 330 -4.31 4.31 -12.52
CA LYS A 330 -5.15 3.44 -11.67
C LYS A 330 -4.81 3.61 -10.19
N ALA A 331 -3.52 3.56 -9.85
CA ALA A 331 -3.04 3.75 -8.48
C ALA A 331 -3.43 5.13 -7.93
N THR A 332 -3.30 6.18 -8.74
CA THR A 332 -3.67 7.55 -8.35
C THR A 332 -5.16 7.66 -8.06
N LEU A 333 -6.01 7.17 -8.97
CA LEU A 333 -7.46 7.17 -8.76
C LEU A 333 -7.85 6.39 -7.50
N TRP A 334 -7.22 5.24 -7.25
CA TRP A 334 -7.42 4.47 -6.03
C TRP A 334 -7.06 5.26 -4.76
N VAL A 335 -5.90 5.92 -4.74
CA VAL A 335 -5.47 6.76 -3.61
C VAL A 335 -6.48 7.89 -3.36
N LEU A 336 -6.97 8.55 -4.41
CA LEU A 336 -7.97 9.61 -4.30
C LEU A 336 -9.32 9.09 -3.78
N GLN A 337 -9.77 7.91 -4.22
CA GLN A 337 -11.00 7.27 -3.73
C GLN A 337 -10.91 6.89 -2.25
N HIS A 338 -9.74 6.45 -1.77
CA HIS A 338 -9.55 6.20 -0.34
C HIS A 338 -9.57 7.52 0.45
N ALA A 339 -8.86 8.55 -0.03
CA ALA A 339 -8.81 9.85 0.62
C ALA A 339 -10.19 10.54 0.68
N SER A 340 -11.03 10.36 -0.33
CA SER A 340 -12.38 10.96 -0.37
C SER A 340 -13.29 10.46 0.76
N ALA A 341 -13.03 9.26 1.29
CA ALA A 341 -13.75 8.67 2.41
C ALA A 341 -13.43 9.32 3.77
N LEU A 342 -12.34 10.09 3.89
CA LEU A 342 -11.95 10.73 5.14
C LEU A 342 -13.02 11.71 5.66
N PRO A 343 -13.11 11.89 7.00
CA PRO A 343 -14.02 12.86 7.63
C PRO A 343 -13.83 14.27 7.09
N TRP A 344 -14.90 15.07 7.12
CA TRP A 344 -14.89 16.46 6.66
C TRP A 344 -15.74 17.31 7.60
N VAL A 345 -15.10 17.95 8.58
CA VAL A 345 -15.78 18.72 9.61
C VAL A 345 -16.02 20.17 9.19
N ASN A 346 -17.24 20.67 9.40
CA ASN A 346 -17.66 22.01 8.99
C ASN A 346 -18.51 22.69 10.07
N ILE A 347 -18.31 24.00 10.26
CA ILE A 347 -19.22 24.83 11.06
C ILE A 347 -20.32 25.34 10.12
N THR A 348 -21.49 24.72 10.18
CA THR A 348 -22.58 24.98 9.23
C THR A 348 -23.43 26.18 9.65
N ASP A 349 -23.61 26.38 10.95
CA ASP A 349 -24.46 27.44 11.47
C ASP A 349 -23.86 28.12 12.71
N ILE A 350 -24.05 29.44 12.81
CA ILE A 350 -23.75 30.24 14.01
C ILE A 350 -24.93 31.18 14.22
N ARG A 351 -25.60 31.03 15.36
CA ARG A 351 -26.71 31.89 15.78
C ARG A 351 -26.32 32.64 17.04
N VAL A 352 -26.62 33.93 17.08
CA VAL A 352 -26.43 34.75 18.28
C VAL A 352 -27.78 35.27 18.74
N SER A 353 -28.17 34.92 19.96
CA SER A 353 -29.39 35.42 20.60
C SER A 353 -29.04 36.36 21.76
N ASP A 354 -29.68 37.52 21.80
CA ASP A 354 -29.51 38.46 22.90
C ASP A 354 -30.15 37.94 24.19
N LEU A 355 -29.45 38.06 25.33
CA LEU A 355 -29.98 37.68 26.63
C LEU A 355 -30.42 38.89 27.46
N ASN A 356 -29.61 39.96 27.45
CA ASN A 356 -29.90 41.21 28.17
C ASN A 356 -29.11 42.43 27.65
N GLY A 357 -28.89 42.53 26.33
CA GLY A 357 -28.12 43.59 25.68
C GLY A 357 -26.60 43.44 25.79
N THR A 358 -26.08 43.12 26.98
CA THR A 358 -24.64 42.93 27.22
C THR A 358 -24.24 41.46 27.09
N LEU A 359 -25.07 40.53 27.57
CA LEU A 359 -24.85 39.10 27.42
C LEU A 359 -25.56 38.58 26.17
N LYS A 360 -24.85 37.77 25.41
CA LYS A 360 -25.36 37.08 24.21
C LYS A 360 -25.07 35.59 24.32
N LYS A 361 -26.00 34.76 23.87
CA LYS A 361 -25.78 33.32 23.71
C LYS A 361 -25.40 33.04 22.26
N VAL A 362 -24.23 32.46 22.07
CA VAL A 362 -23.74 31.97 20.78
C VAL A 362 -24.06 30.48 20.71
N THR A 363 -24.74 30.05 19.65
CA THR A 363 -24.99 28.63 19.34
C THR A 363 -24.32 28.31 18.02
N ALA A 364 -23.52 27.25 17.96
CA ALA A 364 -22.92 26.78 16.72
C ALA A 364 -23.32 25.32 16.44
N VAL A 365 -23.51 25.01 15.16
CA VAL A 365 -23.70 23.64 14.67
C VAL A 365 -22.46 23.21 13.91
N ILE A 366 -21.90 22.08 14.29
CA ILE A 366 -20.75 21.46 13.66
C ILE A 366 -21.21 20.13 13.07
N GLU A 367 -20.84 19.87 11.82
CA GLU A 367 -21.22 18.66 11.07
C GLU A 367 -20.01 17.96 10.48
N ASN A 368 -20.06 16.63 10.40
CA ASN A 368 -19.18 15.81 9.58
C ASN A 368 -19.88 15.44 8.27
N TRP A 369 -19.37 15.95 7.15
CA TRP A 369 -19.85 15.66 5.80
C TRP A 369 -19.14 14.45 5.15
N GLY A 370 -18.18 13.83 5.84
CA GLY A 370 -17.39 12.71 5.33
C GLY A 370 -18.05 11.34 5.49
N TYR A 371 -17.50 10.34 4.78
CA TYR A 371 -17.98 8.95 4.86
C TYR A 371 -17.66 8.35 6.22
N LEU A 372 -16.40 8.48 6.64
CA LEU A 372 -15.87 7.96 7.88
C LEU A 372 -16.20 8.89 9.06
N PRO A 373 -16.31 8.33 10.28
CA PRO A 373 -16.42 9.14 11.47
C PRO A 373 -15.08 9.85 11.78
N THR A 374 -15.13 10.86 12.63
CA THR A 374 -13.96 11.67 13.04
C THR A 374 -12.87 10.90 13.79
N ASN A 375 -13.20 9.75 14.40
CA ASN A 375 -12.23 8.79 14.95
C ASN A 375 -11.67 7.80 13.90
N ILE A 376 -12.29 7.74 12.73
CA ILE A 376 -12.00 6.87 11.58
C ILE A 376 -12.29 5.39 11.81
N THR A 377 -11.87 4.83 12.94
CA THR A 377 -12.21 3.46 13.34
C THR A 377 -12.57 3.38 14.82
N ASN A 378 -13.39 2.39 15.18
CA ASN A 378 -13.63 2.01 16.57
C ASN A 378 -12.35 1.42 17.20
N LYS A 379 -11.52 0.73 16.40
CA LYS A 379 -10.17 0.31 16.81
C LYS A 379 -9.32 1.47 17.35
N ALA A 380 -9.33 2.64 16.70
CA ALA A 380 -8.58 3.81 17.18
C ALA A 380 -9.04 4.28 18.57
N VAL A 381 -10.34 4.21 18.84
CA VAL A 381 -10.92 4.56 20.15
C VAL A 381 -10.53 3.53 21.20
N GLN A 382 -10.64 2.23 20.88
CA GLN A 382 -10.25 1.13 21.77
C GLN A 382 -8.78 1.22 22.20
N LEU A 383 -7.90 1.55 21.25
CA LEU A 383 -6.47 1.71 21.48
C LEU A 383 -6.10 3.04 22.18
N LYS A 384 -7.07 3.97 22.34
CA LYS A 384 -6.85 5.33 22.87
C LYS A 384 -5.76 6.12 22.11
N VAL A 385 -5.66 5.88 20.80
CA VAL A 385 -4.71 6.58 19.91
C VAL A 385 -5.33 7.78 19.21
N VAL A 386 -6.62 8.02 19.44
CA VAL A 386 -7.34 9.22 19.03
C VAL A 386 -7.95 9.93 20.24
N LYS A 387 -7.83 11.25 20.29
CA LYS A 387 -8.42 12.10 21.32
C LYS A 387 -9.80 12.56 20.88
N LYS A 388 -10.71 12.81 21.84
CA LYS A 388 -12.01 13.41 21.54
C LYS A 388 -11.85 14.74 20.84
N ASP A 389 -12.83 15.05 20.00
CA ASP A 389 -12.92 16.32 19.30
C ASP A 389 -13.33 17.42 20.27
N TRP A 390 -13.09 18.69 19.89
CA TRP A 390 -13.50 19.82 20.71
C TRP A 390 -13.79 21.05 19.87
N ALA A 391 -14.65 21.92 20.41
CA ALA A 391 -14.87 23.27 19.90
C ALA A 391 -14.41 24.31 20.91
N GLU A 392 -13.95 25.45 20.42
CA GLU A 392 -13.58 26.60 21.22
C GLU A 392 -14.15 27.88 20.61
N LEU A 393 -14.71 28.74 21.47
CA LEU A 393 -15.03 30.11 21.09
C LEU A 393 -13.87 31.01 21.50
N LYS A 394 -13.19 31.58 20.51
CA LYS A 394 -12.09 32.54 20.67
C LYS A 394 -12.66 33.95 20.60
N PRO A 395 -12.70 34.70 21.71
CA PRO A 395 -13.23 36.05 21.71
C PRO A 395 -12.29 37.00 20.95
N GLY A 396 -12.85 37.92 20.17
CA GLY A 396 -12.14 39.07 19.64
C GLY A 396 -12.02 40.19 20.68
N PRO A 397 -11.36 41.32 20.32
CA PRO A 397 -11.18 42.45 21.23
C PRO A 397 -12.50 42.93 21.84
N GLY A 398 -12.53 43.06 23.17
CA GLY A 398 -13.70 43.50 23.94
C GLY A 398 -14.77 42.43 24.17
N VAL A 399 -14.72 41.28 23.51
CA VAL A 399 -15.62 40.15 23.81
C VAL A 399 -15.03 39.33 24.95
N GLU A 400 -15.86 38.89 25.89
CA GLU A 400 -15.46 38.02 27.00
C GLU A 400 -16.34 36.75 26.98
N VAL A 401 -15.73 35.57 27.15
CA VAL A 401 -16.48 34.31 27.27
C VAL A 401 -16.83 34.06 28.73
N ILE A 402 -18.11 33.87 29.03
CA ILE A 402 -18.59 33.55 30.36
C ILE A 402 -18.61 32.02 30.51
N GLY A 403 -17.74 31.49 31.36
CA GLY A 403 -17.58 30.05 31.59
C GLY A 403 -16.45 29.43 30.76
N LYS A 404 -16.64 28.20 30.28
CA LYS A 404 -15.62 27.48 29.50
C LYS A 404 -15.68 27.88 28.02
N ALA A 405 -14.59 28.42 27.50
CA ALA A 405 -14.43 28.68 26.07
C ALA A 405 -14.32 27.39 25.26
N GLN A 406 -13.63 26.38 25.78
CA GLN A 406 -13.46 25.08 25.14
C GLN A 406 -14.47 24.05 25.66
N GLN A 407 -15.09 23.29 24.75
CA GLN A 407 -16.03 22.21 25.03
C GLN A 407 -15.61 20.95 24.26
N GLU A 408 -15.44 19.84 24.96
CA GLU A 408 -15.21 18.51 24.35
C GLU A 408 -16.51 17.98 23.73
N THR A 409 -16.40 17.28 22.61
CA THR A 409 -17.52 16.58 21.97
C THR A 409 -17.22 15.10 21.84
N ASP A 410 -18.27 14.28 21.70
CA ASP A 410 -18.07 12.94 21.16
C ASP A 410 -17.64 13.01 19.68
N PHE A 411 -17.16 11.88 19.16
CA PHE A 411 -16.80 11.78 17.75
C PHE A 411 -18.05 11.90 16.88
N LEU A 412 -18.02 12.83 15.92
CA LEU A 412 -19.06 12.93 14.90
C LEU A 412 -19.01 11.72 13.98
N GLU A 413 -20.16 11.05 13.83
CA GLU A 413 -20.31 9.94 12.90
C GLU A 413 -20.20 10.42 11.46
N GLY A 414 -19.79 9.54 10.55
CA GLY A 414 -19.86 9.78 9.11
C GLY A 414 -21.12 9.18 8.51
N TYR A 415 -21.44 9.49 7.25
CA TYR A 415 -22.66 8.99 6.63
C TYR A 415 -22.68 7.46 6.44
N MET A 416 -21.55 6.76 6.64
CA MET A 416 -21.50 5.29 6.73
C MET A 416 -22.38 4.73 7.85
N SER A 417 -22.55 5.48 8.94
CA SER A 417 -23.32 5.05 10.12
C SER A 417 -24.83 5.17 9.91
N GLY A 418 -25.25 5.80 8.81
CA GLY A 418 -26.64 6.14 8.51
C GLY A 418 -27.54 4.98 8.06
N THR A 419 -27.04 3.74 8.02
CA THR A 419 -27.74 2.60 7.37
C THR A 419 -28.97 2.11 8.13
N LYS A 420 -29.07 2.37 9.44
CA LYS A 420 -30.18 1.94 10.31
C LYS A 420 -30.95 3.12 10.92
N GLY A 421 -30.74 4.32 10.38
CA GLY A 421 -31.26 5.59 10.90
C GLY A 421 -30.23 6.69 10.71
N PRO A 422 -30.59 7.98 10.83
CA PRO A 422 -29.65 9.08 10.62
C PRO A 422 -28.40 8.95 11.49
N ALA A 423 -27.23 9.12 10.88
CA ALA A 423 -25.96 9.16 11.61
C ALA A 423 -25.96 10.36 12.57
N LYS A 424 -25.29 10.22 13.72
CA LYS A 424 -25.00 11.33 14.65
C LYS A 424 -23.84 12.17 14.11
N SER A 425 -24.03 12.73 12.93
CA SER A 425 -22.99 13.49 12.20
C SER A 425 -22.88 14.95 12.64
N ALA A 426 -23.73 15.41 13.57
CA ALA A 426 -23.79 16.79 13.99
C ALA A 426 -23.78 16.95 15.52
N VAL A 427 -23.18 18.05 15.99
CA VAL A 427 -23.25 18.49 17.37
C VAL A 427 -23.60 19.98 17.44
N GLN A 428 -24.49 20.33 18.36
CA GLN A 428 -24.83 21.72 18.67
C GLN A 428 -24.17 22.11 19.98
N LEU A 429 -23.42 23.20 19.96
CA LEU A 429 -22.72 23.74 21.13
C LEU A 429 -23.19 25.15 21.43
N SER A 430 -23.06 25.57 22.69
CA SER A 430 -23.52 26.88 23.13
C SER A 430 -22.53 27.54 24.07
N TRP A 431 -22.28 28.83 23.87
CA TRP A 431 -21.48 29.68 24.75
C TRP A 431 -22.27 30.91 25.16
N VAL A 432 -21.93 31.48 26.31
CA VAL A 432 -22.39 32.82 26.69
C VAL A 432 -21.21 33.75 26.57
N ILE A 433 -21.40 34.85 25.86
CA ILE A 433 -20.40 35.92 25.73
C ILE A 433 -20.95 37.21 26.31
N LYS A 434 -20.04 38.02 26.84
CA LYS A 434 -20.29 39.39 27.23
C LYS A 434 -19.67 40.30 26.17
N VAL A 435 -20.46 41.25 25.71
CA VAL A 435 -20.11 42.19 24.65
C VAL A 435 -20.32 43.60 25.20
N PRO A 436 -19.40 44.54 24.96
CA PRO A 436 -19.55 45.92 25.44
C PRO A 436 -20.79 46.57 24.81
N PRO A 437 -21.43 47.51 25.52
CA PRO A 437 -22.49 48.34 24.95
C PRO A 437 -21.97 49.04 23.69
N ARG A 438 -22.69 48.88 22.57
CA ARG A 438 -22.26 49.45 21.29
C ARG A 438 -22.53 50.94 21.25
N HIS A 439 -21.50 51.75 20.99
CA HIS A 439 -21.66 53.16 20.64
C HIS A 439 -21.78 53.32 19.12
N PRO A 440 -22.66 54.20 18.60
CA PRO A 440 -22.74 54.48 17.17
C PRO A 440 -21.37 54.91 16.62
N GLY A 441 -20.85 54.21 15.61
CA GLY A 441 -19.57 54.52 14.96
C GLY A 441 -18.35 53.71 15.44
N GLN A 442 -18.50 52.79 16.39
CA GLN A 442 -17.40 51.94 16.85
C GLN A 442 -17.04 50.87 15.78
N SER A 443 -15.81 50.96 15.24
CA SER A 443 -15.28 50.06 14.23
C SER A 443 -13.91 49.52 14.66
N PRO A 444 -13.60 48.22 14.42
CA PRO A 444 -14.47 47.18 13.86
C PRO A 444 -15.55 46.70 14.86
N PRO A 445 -16.66 46.08 14.38
CA PRO A 445 -17.65 45.48 15.26
C PRO A 445 -17.02 44.38 16.14
N PRO A 446 -17.50 44.16 17.38
CA PRO A 446 -17.06 43.05 18.20
C PRO A 446 -17.23 41.73 17.42
N CYS A 447 -16.24 40.86 17.47
CA CYS A 447 -16.28 39.59 16.76
C CYS A 447 -15.78 38.45 17.63
N PHE A 448 -16.05 37.23 17.21
CA PHE A 448 -15.48 36.02 17.79
C PHE A 448 -15.27 34.98 16.70
N THR A 449 -14.40 34.01 16.97
CA THR A 449 -14.18 32.86 16.08
C THR A 449 -14.58 31.60 16.79
N VAL A 450 -15.44 30.79 16.17
CA VAL A 450 -15.65 29.40 16.58
C VAL A 450 -14.63 28.55 15.82
N GLU A 451 -13.84 27.79 16.56
CA GLU A 451 -12.89 26.81 16.02
C GLU A 451 -13.32 25.42 16.46
N TYR A 452 -13.42 24.48 15.53
CA TYR A 452 -13.61 23.07 15.82
C TYR A 452 -12.39 22.28 15.39
N ARG A 453 -11.88 21.42 16.28
CA ARG A 453 -10.75 20.54 16.02
C ARG A 453 -11.15 19.09 16.21
N SER A 454 -10.99 18.35 15.13
CA SER A 454 -10.93 16.90 15.18
C SER A 454 -9.53 16.43 14.83
N GLN A 455 -8.99 15.49 15.61
CA GLN A 455 -7.62 15.03 15.40
C GLN A 455 -7.43 14.47 13.98
N ARG A 456 -8.43 13.75 13.44
CA ARG A 456 -8.41 13.17 12.09
C ARG A 456 -9.41 13.80 11.12
N GLY A 457 -10.43 14.48 11.63
CA GLY A 457 -11.37 15.29 10.84
C GLY A 457 -10.81 16.64 10.39
N GLY A 458 -9.68 17.07 10.95
CA GLY A 458 -9.05 18.35 10.64
C GLY A 458 -9.57 19.50 11.49
N VAL A 459 -9.31 20.72 11.04
CA VAL A 459 -9.66 21.94 11.78
C VAL A 459 -10.50 22.85 10.89
N THR A 460 -11.64 23.30 11.41
CA THR A 460 -12.51 24.29 10.75
C THR A 460 -12.71 25.50 11.65
N ARG A 461 -12.86 26.68 11.05
CA ARG A 461 -12.96 27.97 11.74
C ARG A 461 -13.96 28.86 11.04
N LYS A 462 -14.79 29.56 11.82
CA LYS A 462 -15.70 30.58 11.29
C LYS A 462 -15.73 31.77 12.23
N THR A 463 -15.39 32.94 11.69
CA THR A 463 -15.45 34.21 12.41
C THR A 463 -16.81 34.85 12.19
N TYR A 464 -17.43 35.31 13.27
CA TYR A 464 -18.71 35.99 13.28
C TYR A 464 -18.55 37.41 13.82
N SER A 465 -19.07 38.38 13.08
CA SER A 465 -19.12 39.80 13.48
C SER A 465 -20.49 40.09 14.09
N LEU A 466 -20.49 40.63 15.31
CA LEU A 466 -21.69 41.05 16.03
C LEU A 466 -22.11 42.42 15.49
N GLU A 467 -22.93 42.41 14.44
CA GLU A 467 -23.59 43.61 13.92
C GLU A 467 -24.70 44.14 14.82
#